data_AF-A0A382MHW8-F1
#
_entry.id   AF-A0A382MHW8-F1
#
_cell.length_a   1.000
_cell.length_b   1.000
_cell.length_c   1.000
_cell.angle_alpha   90.00
_cell.angle_beta   90.00
_cell.angle_gamma   90.00
#
_symmetry.space_group_name_H-M   'P 1'
#
loop_
_entity.id
_entity.type
_entity.pdbx_description
1 polymer ?
#
loop_
_entity_poly.entity_id
_entity_poly.type
_entity_poly.pdbx_seq_one_letter_code
_entity_poly.pdbx_strand_id
1 'polypeptide(L)'
;QPLDYSATATDSNGDDIVEWIWVLESADDLILIGDTSSGTTLDTTQGEWTLRATAIDVHGAEGSDTMAITVNPADADSDFIDSCPSTGGNAWWDAENNRFCGPDVFDVDDDNDDFRDDVDLFPHDPCAHHDTDNDGLPNSIRVNCETDLVADDDDDGDGVVDSEDIDPLDPGVGLYTEPAGEKSLIATLCSPAVVLTLGLIIVFSTFAYLRFNADIRRED
;
A
#
# COMPACT_ATOMS: atom_id res chain seq x y z
N GLN A 1 -15.39 -11.94 6.25
CA GLN A 1 -15.61 -13.35 5.80
C GLN A 1 -16.96 -13.42 5.11
N PRO A 2 -17.12 -14.17 3.99
CA PRO A 2 -18.41 -14.37 3.35
C PRO A 2 -19.34 -15.18 4.26
N LEU A 3 -20.55 -14.65 4.51
CA LEU A 3 -21.62 -15.36 5.20
C LEU A 3 -22.67 -15.78 4.17
N ASP A 4 -22.75 -17.09 3.93
CA ASP A 4 -23.81 -17.70 3.14
C ASP A 4 -25.05 -17.97 4.00
N TYR A 5 -26.22 -17.55 3.52
CA TYR A 5 -27.48 -17.74 4.23
C TYR A 5 -28.57 -18.28 3.30
N SER A 6 -29.46 -19.10 3.86
CA SER A 6 -30.63 -19.61 3.16
C SER A 6 -31.75 -19.94 4.14
N ALA A 7 -33.00 -19.81 3.69
CA ALA A 7 -34.16 -20.20 4.45
C ALA A 7 -35.21 -20.83 3.54
N THR A 8 -36.16 -21.53 4.17
CA THR A 8 -37.35 -22.06 3.51
C THR A 8 -38.57 -21.65 4.32
N ALA A 9 -39.67 -21.36 3.63
CA ALA A 9 -40.93 -20.99 4.25
C ALA A 9 -42.07 -21.76 3.56
N THR A 10 -43.10 -22.07 4.33
CA THR A 10 -44.31 -22.73 3.85
C THR A 10 -45.52 -22.00 4.40
N ASP A 11 -46.46 -21.67 3.52
CA ASP A 11 -47.75 -21.12 3.95
C ASP A 11 -48.75 -22.24 4.29
N SER A 12 -49.60 -22.00 5.29
CA SER A 12 -50.58 -22.98 5.77
C SER A 12 -51.74 -23.20 4.80
N ASN A 13 -52.01 -22.24 3.93
CA ASN A 13 -53.04 -22.28 2.91
C ASN A 13 -52.50 -22.73 1.55
N GLY A 14 -51.16 -22.85 1.43
CA GLY A 14 -50.46 -23.29 0.23
C GLY A 14 -50.18 -22.17 -0.75
N ASP A 15 -50.23 -20.91 -0.31
CA ASP A 15 -49.88 -19.76 -1.14
C ASP A 15 -48.37 -19.67 -1.36
N ASP A 16 -47.98 -19.09 -2.51
CA ASP A 16 -46.59 -18.89 -2.87
C ASP A 16 -45.97 -17.73 -2.07
N ILE A 17 -44.73 -17.91 -1.64
CA ILE A 17 -43.90 -16.84 -1.04
C ILE A 17 -43.38 -15.97 -2.18
N VAL A 18 -43.63 -14.66 -2.11
CA VAL A 18 -43.30 -13.72 -3.19
C VAL A 18 -42.14 -12.79 -2.86
N GLU A 19 -41.83 -12.62 -1.57
CA GLU A 19 -40.80 -11.69 -1.11
C GLU A 19 -40.07 -12.26 0.11
N TRP A 20 -38.78 -11.98 0.18
CA TRP A 20 -37.93 -12.26 1.33
C TRP A 20 -37.28 -10.97 1.79
N ILE A 21 -37.06 -10.85 3.10
CA ILE A 21 -36.32 -9.74 3.70
C ILE A 21 -35.34 -10.33 4.70
N TRP A 22 -34.05 -10.12 4.45
CA TRP A 22 -32.97 -10.55 5.33
C TRP A 22 -32.36 -9.36 6.04
N VAL A 23 -32.34 -9.42 7.37
CA VAL A 23 -31.79 -8.36 8.21
C VAL A 23 -30.74 -8.95 9.14
N LEU A 24 -29.57 -8.32 9.18
CA LEU A 24 -28.55 -8.56 10.20
C LEU A 24 -28.67 -7.42 11.23
N GLU A 25 -28.93 -7.77 12.49
CA GLU A 25 -29.09 -6.80 13.57
C GLU A 25 -28.06 -7.03 14.68
N SER A 26 -27.42 -5.96 15.13
CA SER A 26 -26.58 -5.92 16.33
C SER A 26 -27.24 -5.01 17.37
N ALA A 27 -26.55 -4.72 18.47
CA ALA A 27 -27.06 -3.79 19.47
C ALA A 27 -27.25 -2.35 18.92
N ASP A 28 -26.43 -1.96 17.93
CA ASP A 28 -26.33 -0.59 17.44
C ASP A 28 -26.68 -0.46 15.94
N ASP A 29 -26.62 -1.56 15.18
CA ASP A 29 -26.79 -1.56 13.73
C ASP A 29 -27.92 -2.47 13.25
N LEU A 30 -28.52 -2.09 12.12
CA LEU A 30 -29.50 -2.89 11.41
C LEU A 30 -29.21 -2.80 9.91
N ILE A 31 -28.84 -3.93 9.31
CA ILE A 31 -28.33 -4.02 7.94
C ILE A 31 -29.26 -4.92 7.13
N LEU A 32 -29.80 -4.42 6.02
CA LEU A 32 -30.53 -5.24 5.05
C LEU A 32 -29.53 -5.93 4.12
N ILE A 33 -29.53 -7.27 4.10
CA ILE A 33 -28.50 -8.05 3.38
C ILE A 33 -29.03 -8.76 2.12
N GLY A 34 -30.35 -8.92 1.97
CA GLY A 34 -30.91 -9.53 0.75
C GLY A 34 -32.43 -9.65 0.72
N ASP A 35 -32.93 -9.98 -0.47
CA ASP A 35 -34.35 -10.02 -0.84
C ASP A 35 -34.81 -11.35 -1.47
N THR A 36 -33.92 -12.34 -1.53
CA THR A 36 -34.15 -13.69 -2.08
C THR A 36 -34.18 -14.76 -0.98
N SER A 37 -34.61 -15.99 -1.28
CA SER A 37 -34.63 -17.09 -0.29
C SER A 37 -33.23 -17.53 0.22
N SER A 38 -32.18 -17.11 -0.47
CA SER A 38 -30.78 -17.37 -0.14
C SER A 38 -29.87 -16.30 -0.74
N GLY A 39 -28.70 -16.09 -0.15
CA GLY A 39 -27.70 -15.14 -0.64
C GLY A 39 -26.38 -15.27 0.11
N THR A 40 -25.47 -14.35 -0.19
CA THR A 40 -24.16 -14.24 0.45
C THR A 40 -23.93 -12.77 0.77
N THR A 41 -23.45 -12.48 1.98
CA THR A 41 -22.96 -11.14 2.36
C THR A 41 -21.47 -11.19 2.70
N LEU A 42 -20.73 -10.12 2.40
CA LEU A 42 -19.27 -10.06 2.54
C LEU A 42 -18.81 -9.18 3.70
N ASP A 43 -19.67 -8.25 4.15
CA ASP A 43 -19.31 -7.19 5.09
C ASP A 43 -20.01 -7.39 6.42
N THR A 44 -19.48 -8.28 7.25
CA THR A 44 -19.86 -8.34 8.66
C THR A 44 -18.68 -7.91 9.50
N THR A 45 -18.86 -6.85 10.28
CA THR A 45 -17.87 -6.46 11.28
C THR A 45 -17.86 -7.50 12.38
N GLN A 46 -16.72 -7.62 13.08
CA GLN A 46 -16.62 -8.44 14.29
C GLN A 46 -17.74 -8.09 15.26
N GLY A 47 -18.32 -9.11 15.89
CA GLY A 47 -19.31 -8.92 16.94
C GLY A 47 -20.41 -9.98 16.97
N GLU A 48 -21.37 -9.73 17.85
CA GLU A 48 -22.57 -10.54 18.00
C GLU A 48 -23.69 -9.98 17.12
N TRP A 49 -24.21 -10.83 16.26
CA TRP A 49 -25.25 -10.49 15.30
C TRP A 49 -26.44 -11.43 15.45
N THR A 50 -27.62 -10.93 15.13
CA THR A 50 -28.82 -11.73 14.92
C THR A 50 -29.22 -11.61 13.46
N LEU A 51 -29.26 -12.74 12.77
CA LEU A 51 -29.77 -12.84 11.41
C LEU A 51 -31.26 -13.14 11.47
N ARG A 52 -32.09 -12.25 10.91
CA ARG A 52 -33.54 -12.42 10.78
C ARG A 52 -33.91 -12.63 9.31
N ALA A 53 -34.61 -13.73 9.03
CA ALA A 53 -35.26 -13.98 7.76
C ALA A 53 -36.75 -13.70 7.90
N THR A 54 -37.33 -12.93 6.97
CA THR A 54 -38.77 -12.69 6.89
C THR A 54 -39.27 -13.08 5.51
N ALA A 55 -40.25 -13.98 5.45
CA ALA A 55 -40.92 -14.41 4.24
C ALA A 55 -42.31 -13.78 4.17
N ILE A 56 -42.68 -13.23 3.00
CA ILE A 56 -43.96 -12.57 2.78
C ILE A 56 -44.70 -13.28 1.64
N ASP A 57 -45.96 -13.62 1.88
CA ASP A 57 -46.83 -14.25 0.88
C ASP A 57 -47.49 -13.23 -0.07
N VAL A 58 -48.19 -13.72 -1.09
CA VAL A 58 -48.92 -12.89 -2.07
C VAL A 58 -50.06 -12.04 -1.46
N HIS A 59 -50.51 -12.39 -0.25
CA HIS A 59 -51.57 -11.72 0.50
C HIS A 59 -51.02 -10.77 1.59
N GLY A 60 -49.70 -10.66 1.73
CA GLY A 60 -49.02 -9.83 2.71
C GLY A 60 -48.92 -10.44 4.12
N ALA A 61 -49.14 -11.74 4.29
CA ALA A 61 -48.84 -12.42 5.54
C ALA A 61 -47.34 -12.66 5.67
N GLU A 62 -46.81 -12.44 6.87
CA GLU A 62 -45.39 -12.51 7.16
C GLU A 62 -45.08 -13.67 8.11
N GLY A 63 -43.99 -14.38 7.86
CA GLY A 63 -43.38 -15.33 8.79
C GLY A 63 -41.91 -15.03 8.95
N SER A 64 -41.40 -15.01 10.18
CA SER A 64 -40.00 -14.71 10.47
C SER A 64 -39.33 -15.75 11.35
N ASP A 65 -38.03 -15.96 11.14
CA ASP A 65 -37.17 -16.75 12.02
C ASP A 65 -35.84 -16.02 12.24
N THR A 66 -35.17 -16.32 13.36
CA THR A 66 -33.94 -15.63 13.78
C THR A 66 -32.85 -16.60 14.22
N MET A 67 -31.60 -16.30 13.88
CA MET A 67 -30.42 -17.07 14.27
C MET A 67 -29.33 -16.15 14.83
N ALA A 68 -28.71 -16.51 15.95
CA ALA A 68 -27.56 -15.80 16.49
C ALA A 68 -26.28 -16.20 15.74
N ILE A 69 -25.45 -15.22 15.42
CA ILE A 69 -24.18 -15.37 14.68
C ILE A 69 -23.11 -14.61 15.45
N THR A 70 -22.01 -15.28 15.76
CA THR A 70 -20.79 -14.64 16.26
C THR A 70 -19.82 -14.50 15.10
N VAL A 71 -19.46 -13.27 14.77
CA VAL A 71 -18.38 -12.97 13.83
C VAL A 71 -17.12 -12.75 14.64
N ASN A 72 -16.19 -13.70 14.53
CA ASN A 72 -14.91 -13.62 15.19
C ASN A 72 -14.07 -12.46 14.64
N PRO A 73 -13.12 -11.93 15.44
CA PRO A 73 -12.12 -11.00 14.91
C PRO A 73 -11.36 -11.62 13.74
N ALA A 74 -10.80 -10.74 12.90
CA ALA A 74 -9.75 -11.16 11.98
C ALA A 74 -8.48 -11.53 12.77
N ASP A 75 -7.73 -12.48 12.20
CA ASP A 75 -6.61 -13.19 12.81
C ASP A 75 -5.76 -13.70 11.64
N ALA A 76 -4.92 -12.82 11.09
CA ALA A 76 -4.23 -13.01 9.81
C ALA A 76 -3.18 -14.14 9.88
N ASP A 77 -2.43 -14.26 10.97
CA ASP A 77 -1.46 -15.33 11.20
C ASP A 77 -2.03 -16.57 11.95
N SER A 78 -3.31 -16.51 12.35
CA SER A 78 -4.04 -17.57 13.04
C SER A 78 -3.47 -17.93 14.42
N ASP A 79 -3.00 -16.95 15.17
CA ASP A 79 -2.40 -17.14 16.47
C ASP A 79 -3.21 -16.65 17.67
N PHE A 80 -4.48 -16.31 17.46
CA PHE A 80 -5.41 -16.07 18.55
C PHE A 80 -5.81 -17.39 19.26
N ILE A 81 -4.83 -18.02 19.92
CA ILE A 81 -4.89 -19.33 20.57
C ILE A 81 -4.87 -19.22 22.11
N ASP A 82 -5.07 -20.35 22.79
CA ASP A 82 -5.16 -20.41 24.27
C ASP A 82 -3.91 -19.89 25.01
N SER A 83 -2.73 -19.90 24.39
CA SER A 83 -1.49 -19.35 24.97
C SER A 83 -1.42 -17.83 24.89
N CYS A 84 -2.27 -17.20 24.06
CA CYS A 84 -2.31 -15.75 23.89
C CYS A 84 -3.12 -15.06 25.00
N PRO A 85 -2.48 -14.29 25.90
CA PRO A 85 -3.19 -13.61 26.98
C PRO A 85 -3.92 -12.36 26.45
N SER A 86 -5.23 -12.24 26.67
CA SER A 86 -6.00 -11.04 26.29
C SER A 86 -6.07 -9.95 27.39
N THR A 87 -5.50 -10.21 28.56
CA THR A 87 -5.55 -9.29 29.71
C THR A 87 -4.25 -9.31 30.52
N GLY A 88 -3.97 -8.21 31.22
CA GLY A 88 -2.78 -8.07 32.06
C GLY A 88 -1.73 -7.14 31.46
N GLY A 89 -0.53 -7.12 32.05
CA GLY A 89 0.58 -6.27 31.60
C GLY A 89 1.33 -6.81 30.38
N ASN A 90 1.05 -8.05 29.98
CA ASN A 90 1.61 -8.75 28.82
C ASN A 90 0.50 -9.21 27.89
N ALA A 91 -0.63 -8.48 27.82
CA ALA A 91 -1.70 -8.81 26.88
C ALA A 91 -1.16 -8.78 25.43
N TRP A 92 -1.65 -9.68 24.59
CA TRP A 92 -1.31 -9.80 23.15
C TRP A 92 0.16 -10.14 22.90
N TRP A 93 0.78 -10.82 23.87
CA TRP A 93 2.14 -11.33 23.76
C TRP A 93 2.20 -12.77 24.25
N ASP A 94 2.50 -13.69 23.33
CA ASP A 94 2.70 -15.10 23.65
C ASP A 94 4.13 -15.32 24.14
N ALA A 95 4.30 -15.46 25.46
CA ALA A 95 5.60 -15.72 26.07
C ALA A 95 6.11 -17.16 25.87
N GLU A 96 5.26 -18.11 25.47
CA GLU A 96 5.64 -19.50 25.20
C GLU A 96 6.24 -19.61 23.79
N ASN A 97 5.64 -18.93 22.80
CA ASN A 97 6.10 -18.90 21.41
C ASN A 97 6.99 -17.70 21.07
N ASN A 98 7.10 -16.73 21.97
CA ASN A 98 7.90 -15.50 21.84
C ASN A 98 7.54 -14.68 20.59
N ARG A 99 6.25 -14.38 20.46
CA ARG A 99 5.68 -13.60 19.35
C ARG A 99 4.52 -12.71 19.83
N PHE A 100 4.17 -11.71 19.04
CA PHE A 100 2.90 -11.01 19.24
C PHE A 100 1.77 -11.92 18.79
N CYS A 101 0.59 -11.74 19.41
CA CYS A 101 -0.53 -12.62 19.15
C CYS A 101 -1.87 -11.95 19.38
N GLY A 102 -2.91 -12.49 18.73
CA GLY A 102 -4.30 -12.21 19.00
C GLY A 102 -5.07 -11.73 17.78
N PRO A 103 -6.21 -11.05 18.00
CA PRO A 103 -6.93 -10.38 16.92
C PRO A 103 -6.07 -9.31 16.25
N ASP A 104 -6.16 -9.16 14.92
CA ASP A 104 -5.45 -8.13 14.13
C ASP A 104 -5.57 -6.70 14.70
N VAL A 105 -6.69 -6.40 15.37
CA VAL A 105 -6.92 -5.08 15.97
C VAL A 105 -6.11 -4.82 17.25
N PHE A 106 -5.45 -5.83 17.80
CA PHE A 106 -4.71 -5.79 19.07
C PHE A 106 -3.33 -6.43 19.00
N ASP A 107 -3.13 -7.34 18.06
CA ASP A 107 -1.82 -7.74 17.61
C ASP A 107 -1.11 -6.52 16.98
N VAL A 108 0.21 -6.52 17.01
CA VAL A 108 1.05 -5.41 16.50
C VAL A 108 1.99 -5.88 15.39
N ASP A 109 1.82 -7.12 14.96
CA ASP A 109 2.60 -7.89 13.99
C ASP A 109 1.67 -8.99 13.46
N ASP A 110 0.65 -8.57 12.70
CA ASP A 110 -0.53 -9.36 12.30
C ASP A 110 -0.19 -10.58 11.42
N ASP A 111 0.98 -10.61 10.79
CA ASP A 111 1.48 -11.76 10.02
C ASP A 111 2.73 -12.42 10.64
N ASN A 112 3.24 -11.87 11.75
CA ASN A 112 4.36 -12.40 12.52
C ASN A 112 5.65 -12.57 11.68
N ASP A 113 5.95 -11.60 10.81
CA ASP A 113 7.12 -11.61 9.93
C ASP A 113 8.38 -10.93 10.52
N ASP A 114 8.26 -10.43 11.77
CA ASP A 114 9.21 -9.60 12.56
C ASP A 114 9.12 -8.08 12.30
N PHE A 115 8.23 -7.63 11.41
CA PHE A 115 7.90 -6.22 11.19
C PHE A 115 6.54 -5.88 11.77
N ARG A 116 6.43 -4.71 12.39
CA ARG A 116 5.17 -4.30 13.02
C ARG A 116 4.25 -3.67 12.01
N ASP A 117 2.94 -3.79 12.20
CA ASP A 117 1.95 -3.23 11.26
C ASP A 117 2.10 -1.71 11.04
N ASP A 118 2.71 -0.98 11.97
CA ASP A 118 2.94 0.46 11.84
C ASP A 118 4.10 0.84 10.90
N VAL A 119 4.94 -0.12 10.56
CA VAL A 119 6.08 0.02 9.64
C VAL A 119 6.02 -0.95 8.46
N ASP A 120 5.19 -1.98 8.54
CA ASP A 120 4.94 -2.95 7.49
C ASP A 120 3.92 -2.41 6.48
N LEU A 121 4.26 -2.45 5.19
CA LEU A 121 3.37 -2.04 4.10
C LEU A 121 2.47 -3.18 3.58
N PHE A 122 2.75 -4.41 3.98
CA PHE A 122 1.99 -5.63 3.71
C PHE A 122 1.68 -6.39 5.01
N PRO A 123 1.02 -5.77 6.01
CA PRO A 123 0.90 -6.28 7.39
C PRO A 123 0.13 -7.60 7.57
N HIS A 124 -0.40 -8.20 6.49
CA HIS A 124 -1.13 -9.48 6.57
C HIS A 124 -0.48 -10.56 5.68
N ASP A 125 0.71 -10.30 5.13
CA ASP A 125 1.41 -11.23 4.26
C ASP A 125 2.85 -11.43 4.76
N PRO A 126 3.14 -12.56 5.43
CA PRO A 126 4.42 -12.78 6.11
C PRO A 126 5.62 -12.94 5.17
N CYS A 127 5.37 -12.83 3.87
CA CYS A 127 6.38 -12.94 2.83
C CYS A 127 6.92 -11.58 2.38
N ALA A 128 6.33 -10.45 2.75
CA ALA A 128 6.71 -9.12 2.27
C ALA A 128 6.48 -8.05 3.34
N HIS A 129 7.26 -6.96 3.31
CA HIS A 129 7.09 -5.87 4.30
C HIS A 129 7.48 -4.45 3.83
N HIS A 130 8.32 -4.30 2.79
CA HIS A 130 8.71 -3.00 2.21
C HIS A 130 8.16 -2.81 0.80
N ASP A 131 7.84 -1.55 0.49
CA ASP A 131 7.44 -0.99 -0.80
C ASP A 131 8.01 0.45 -0.85
N THR A 132 9.10 0.65 -1.59
CA THR A 132 9.90 1.89 -1.57
C THR A 132 9.21 3.04 -2.29
N ASP A 133 8.57 2.79 -3.43
CA ASP A 133 7.91 3.81 -4.25
C ASP A 133 6.40 3.95 -3.95
N ASN A 134 5.85 3.06 -3.12
CA ASN A 134 4.45 2.97 -2.69
C ASN A 134 3.47 2.67 -3.84
N ASP A 135 3.87 1.86 -4.82
CA ASP A 135 2.99 1.44 -5.92
C ASP A 135 2.07 0.24 -5.57
N GLY A 136 2.31 -0.39 -4.41
CA GLY A 136 1.59 -1.54 -3.90
C GLY A 136 2.21 -2.90 -4.25
N LEU A 137 3.38 -2.93 -4.88
CA LEU A 137 4.20 -4.11 -5.07
C LEU A 137 5.34 -4.13 -4.04
N PRO A 138 5.62 -5.28 -3.41
CA PRO A 138 6.70 -5.35 -2.44
C PRO A 138 8.06 -5.39 -3.12
N ASN A 139 9.06 -4.74 -2.53
CA ASN A 139 10.43 -4.75 -3.07
C ASN A 139 11.01 -6.16 -3.20
N SER A 140 10.63 -7.05 -2.28
CA SER A 140 11.10 -8.43 -2.30
C SER A 140 10.15 -9.36 -1.57
N ILE A 141 10.17 -10.63 -2.01
CA ILE A 141 9.46 -11.73 -1.36
C ILE A 141 10.45 -12.62 -0.62
N ARG A 142 10.12 -12.97 0.63
CA ARG A 142 10.91 -13.86 1.48
C ARG A 142 11.10 -15.22 0.82
N VAL A 143 12.34 -15.71 0.81
CA VAL A 143 12.71 -16.96 0.13
C VAL A 143 12.00 -18.17 0.78
N ASN A 144 11.38 -19.01 -0.06
CA ASN A 144 10.56 -20.16 0.35
C ASN A 144 9.28 -19.80 1.13
N CYS A 145 8.77 -18.59 0.95
CA CYS A 145 7.47 -18.18 1.44
C CYS A 145 6.41 -18.34 0.34
N GLU A 146 5.20 -18.74 0.70
CA GLU A 146 4.08 -18.94 -0.23
C GLU A 146 3.14 -17.74 -0.13
N THR A 147 3.04 -16.95 -1.19
CA THR A 147 2.22 -15.75 -1.29
C THR A 147 1.68 -15.59 -2.72
N ASP A 148 0.57 -14.85 -2.85
CA ASP A 148 0.04 -14.39 -4.13
C ASP A 148 0.69 -13.06 -4.60
N LEU A 149 1.49 -12.42 -3.74
CA LEU A 149 2.25 -11.21 -4.07
C LEU A 149 3.36 -11.51 -5.09
N VAL A 150 3.68 -10.47 -5.86
CA VAL A 150 4.76 -10.50 -6.86
C VAL A 150 5.71 -9.37 -6.49
N ALA A 151 7.01 -9.68 -6.37
CA ALA A 151 8.01 -8.65 -6.13
C ALA A 151 8.00 -7.60 -7.25
N ASP A 152 8.22 -6.35 -6.88
CA ASP A 152 8.45 -5.28 -7.83
C ASP A 152 9.75 -5.53 -8.62
N ASP A 153 9.78 -5.03 -9.86
CA ASP A 153 10.94 -5.06 -10.74
C ASP A 153 11.62 -3.68 -10.87
N ASP A 154 11.08 -2.63 -10.24
CA ASP A 154 11.54 -1.21 -10.26
C ASP A 154 11.25 -0.53 -8.90
N ASP A 155 11.91 -1.02 -7.84
CA ASP A 155 11.63 -0.73 -6.42
C ASP A 155 11.49 0.78 -6.07
N ASP A 156 12.20 1.68 -6.76
CA ASP A 156 12.17 3.12 -6.51
C ASP A 156 11.36 3.95 -7.51
N GLY A 157 10.81 3.29 -8.54
CA GLY A 157 9.97 3.89 -9.56
C GLY A 157 10.65 4.95 -10.42
N ASP A 158 11.98 4.93 -10.56
CA ASP A 158 12.72 5.86 -11.43
C ASP A 158 12.63 5.49 -12.92
N GLY A 159 12.13 4.27 -13.22
CA GLY A 159 11.95 3.73 -14.56
C GLY A 159 13.11 2.87 -15.05
N VAL A 160 14.07 2.54 -14.18
CA VAL A 160 15.16 1.60 -14.42
C VAL A 160 14.92 0.35 -13.59
N VAL A 161 14.77 -0.79 -14.26
CA VAL A 161 14.55 -2.06 -13.57
C VAL A 161 15.69 -2.39 -12.60
N ASP A 162 15.39 -3.00 -11.44
CA ASP A 162 16.37 -3.27 -10.37
C ASP A 162 17.62 -4.02 -10.86
N SER A 163 17.43 -4.89 -11.85
CA SER A 163 18.49 -5.69 -12.44
C SER A 163 19.52 -4.87 -13.24
N GLU A 164 19.13 -3.68 -13.68
CA GLU A 164 19.95 -2.71 -14.41
C GLU A 164 20.26 -1.45 -13.59
N ASP A 165 19.66 -1.31 -12.40
CA ASP A 165 19.83 -0.22 -11.46
C ASP A 165 21.12 -0.36 -10.61
N ILE A 166 21.76 0.76 -10.31
CA ILE A 166 22.94 0.81 -9.42
C ILE A 166 22.51 0.81 -7.94
N ASP A 167 21.41 1.48 -7.62
CA ASP A 167 20.82 1.58 -6.30
C ASP A 167 19.29 1.52 -6.42
N PRO A 168 18.71 0.31 -6.50
CA PRO A 168 17.27 0.10 -6.73
C PRO A 168 16.31 0.78 -5.73
N LEU A 169 16.82 1.32 -4.62
CA LEU A 169 16.02 1.94 -3.56
C LEU A 169 16.13 3.47 -3.53
N ASP A 170 16.91 4.07 -4.43
CA ASP A 170 17.13 5.52 -4.50
C ASP A 170 16.84 6.04 -5.92
N PRO A 171 15.69 6.71 -6.12
CA PRO A 171 15.26 7.15 -7.46
C PRO A 171 16.14 8.27 -8.04
N GLY A 172 17.14 8.73 -7.29
CA GLY A 172 18.18 9.63 -7.78
C GLY A 172 19.36 8.92 -8.44
N VAL A 173 19.43 7.58 -8.39
CA VAL A 173 20.66 6.79 -8.62
C VAL A 173 20.46 5.61 -9.59
N GLY A 174 19.40 5.53 -10.40
CA GLY A 174 19.24 4.41 -11.35
C GLY A 174 19.69 4.64 -12.78
N LEU A 175 19.41 5.83 -13.31
CA LEU A 175 19.83 6.19 -14.66
C LEU A 175 21.36 6.28 -14.74
N TYR A 176 21.99 5.37 -15.51
CA TYR A 176 23.26 5.64 -16.21
C TYR A 176 23.05 6.80 -17.21
N THR A 177 22.75 7.99 -16.70
CA THR A 177 23.12 9.21 -17.39
C THR A 177 24.63 9.26 -17.33
N GLU A 178 25.29 8.87 -18.43
CA GLU A 178 26.64 9.36 -18.75
C GLU A 178 26.71 10.80 -18.23
N PRO A 179 27.49 11.08 -17.16
CA PRO A 179 27.29 12.24 -16.31
C PRO A 179 27.28 13.44 -17.21
N ALA A 180 26.10 14.05 -17.39
CA ALA A 180 25.74 14.90 -18.52
C ALA A 180 26.96 15.69 -18.97
N GLY A 181 27.63 15.16 -20.02
CA GLY A 181 29.07 15.28 -20.20
C GLY A 181 29.63 16.50 -19.51
N GLU A 182 30.43 16.34 -18.44
CA GLU A 182 31.19 17.43 -17.83
C GLU A 182 31.76 18.23 -19.00
N LYS A 183 31.12 19.36 -19.33
CA LYS A 183 31.55 20.18 -20.45
C LYS A 183 32.81 20.81 -19.93
N SER A 184 33.91 20.08 -20.12
CA SER A 184 35.21 20.38 -19.55
C SER A 184 35.39 21.89 -19.65
N LEU A 185 35.51 22.56 -18.51
CA LEU A 185 35.65 24.02 -18.49
C LEU A 185 36.81 24.44 -19.41
N ILE A 186 37.81 23.57 -19.55
CA ILE A 186 38.93 23.69 -20.50
C ILE A 186 38.46 23.62 -21.96
N ALA A 187 37.60 22.67 -22.34
CA ALA A 187 37.03 22.58 -23.69
C ALA A 187 36.15 23.79 -24.05
N THR A 188 35.44 24.35 -23.08
CA THR A 188 34.65 25.58 -23.25
C THR A 188 35.55 26.83 -23.39
N LEU A 189 36.60 26.95 -22.56
CA LEU A 189 37.55 28.06 -22.60
C LEU A 189 38.45 28.05 -23.85
N CYS A 190 38.82 26.87 -24.33
CA CYS A 190 39.65 26.68 -25.52
C CYS A 190 38.83 26.60 -26.82
N SER A 191 37.52 26.83 -26.75
CA SER A 191 36.69 26.86 -27.96
C SER A 191 37.16 27.96 -28.92
N PRO A 192 37.13 27.73 -30.25
CA PRO A 192 37.61 28.71 -31.22
C PRO A 192 36.96 30.09 -31.06
N ALA A 193 35.68 30.13 -30.66
CA ALA A 193 34.94 31.36 -30.41
C ALA A 193 35.48 32.16 -29.19
N VAL A 194 35.76 31.49 -28.07
CA VAL A 194 36.27 32.14 -26.85
C VAL A 194 37.72 32.58 -27.03
N VAL A 195 38.54 31.77 -27.68
CA VAL A 195 39.95 32.12 -27.97
C VAL A 195 40.03 33.31 -28.94
N LEU A 196 39.20 33.33 -29.99
CA LEU A 196 39.15 34.46 -30.93
C LEU A 196 38.70 35.76 -30.25
N THR A 197 37.67 35.70 -29.40
CA THR A 197 37.16 36.89 -28.70
C THR A 197 38.16 37.45 -27.69
N LEU A 198 38.78 36.60 -26.87
CA LEU A 198 39.85 37.02 -25.97
C LEU A 198 41.07 37.57 -26.73
N GLY A 199 41.46 36.92 -27.83
CA GLY A 199 42.53 37.39 -28.70
C GLY A 199 42.25 38.79 -29.27
N LEU A 200 41.03 39.05 -29.75
CA LEU A 200 40.63 40.37 -30.24
C LEU A 200 40.65 41.43 -29.13
N ILE A 201 40.17 41.10 -27.93
CA ILE A 201 40.19 42.02 -26.79
C ILE A 201 41.63 42.40 -26.42
N ILE A 202 42.56 41.45 -26.41
CA ILE A 202 43.98 41.72 -26.11
C ILE A 202 44.59 42.60 -27.20
N VAL A 203 44.33 42.33 -28.48
CA VAL A 203 44.84 43.16 -29.59
C VAL A 203 44.28 44.59 -29.51
N PHE A 204 42.98 44.74 -29.24
CA PHE A 204 42.39 46.08 -29.07
C PHE A 204 42.94 46.82 -27.86
N SER A 205 43.10 46.12 -26.73
CA SER A 205 43.61 46.73 -25.49
C SER A 205 45.07 47.14 -25.62
N THR A 206 45.90 46.31 -26.26
CA THR A 206 47.30 46.63 -26.54
C THR A 206 47.43 47.78 -27.54
N PHE A 207 46.60 47.80 -28.60
CA PHE A 207 46.57 48.91 -29.55
C PHE A 207 46.13 50.21 -28.89
N ALA A 208 45.07 50.18 -28.07
CA ALA A 208 44.59 51.34 -27.32
C ALA A 208 45.65 51.85 -26.33
N TYR A 209 46.32 50.95 -25.61
CA TYR A 209 47.40 51.29 -24.69
C TYR A 209 48.61 51.91 -25.40
N LEU A 210 49.05 51.32 -26.52
CA LEU A 210 50.16 51.84 -27.31
C LEU A 210 49.83 53.20 -27.93
N ARG A 211 48.59 53.39 -28.39
CA ARG A 211 48.11 54.69 -28.89
C ARG A 211 48.08 55.74 -27.79
N PHE A 212 47.52 55.41 -26.62
CA PHE A 212 47.47 56.30 -25.47
C PHE A 212 48.88 56.73 -25.02
N ASN A 213 49.83 55.79 -24.92
CA ASN A 213 51.23 56.12 -24.60
C ASN A 213 51.95 56.90 -25.71
N ALA A 214 51.53 56.77 -26.97
CA ALA A 214 52.08 57.58 -28.07
C ALA A 214 51.55 59.01 -28.03
N ASP A 215 50.28 59.21 -27.67
CA ASP A 215 49.66 60.52 -27.51
C ASP A 215 50.25 61.28 -26.30
N ILE A 216 50.47 60.62 -25.15
CA ILE A 216 51.16 61.21 -23.99
C ILE A 216 52.56 61.70 -24.35
N ARG A 217 53.33 60.93 -25.14
CA ARG A 217 54.70 61.31 -25.55
C ARG A 217 54.76 62.43 -26.60
N ARG A 218 53.62 62.90 -27.13
CA ARG A 218 53.53 64.05 -28.04
C ARG A 218 53.21 65.36 -27.32
N GLU A 219 52.84 65.30 -26.04
CA GLU A 219 52.48 66.47 -25.23
C GLU A 219 53.63 66.97 -24.32
N ASP A 220 54.78 66.28 -24.30
CA ASP A 220 56.07 66.73 -23.76
C ASP A 220 56.98 67.30 -24.87
#